data_AF-A0ABD3N053-F1
#
_entry.id   AF-A0ABD3N053-F1
#
_cell.length_a   1.000
_cell.length_b   1.000
_cell.length_c   1.000
_cell.angle_alpha   90.00
_cell.angle_beta   90.00
_cell.angle_gamma   90.00
#
_symmetry.space_group_name_H-M   'P 1'
#
loop_
_entity.id
_entity.type
_entity.pdbx_description
1 polymer ?
#
loop_
_entity_poly.entity_id
_entity_poly.type
_entity_poly.pdbx_seq_one_letter_code
_entity_poly.pdbx_strand_id
1 'polypeptide(L)'
;MLMGMVLLLVGMVALLSVSVVGGTTSSSSSSRLSHHGNGNDAAASFLVNAFSFTTIIRHNASIGRKIYFHHAQHQLLNNHRRIVQQSSSRDDAPSLSSPSILLFSSSSSHSVIETASSSVDEINNIDSHNTNSISTPHPLILPEHIRTIKRGGVAILPNWLPSHLISSMKTDAQTLFESGHFQPDGLTNTAIKSQNFSVKADRQTFRGGGGGSGEEKSSSGWYNASIGNITARLEFANRMDQLRQELSLGLDRPTLFKEEHEEMNTRQRHEITYNWYEPGAKLGRHLDEHHEEMKGPKGWMLPTRRSVTWLVYLNDHWNEDEGGALRCFPRSEAQMDLNGDAAQVGAQDGNLQVGWVNGGADPVFLDCFRPSGMAALYQLVRVSAEEGKESGFERRILSVEDFDVPSMQPIEFAPFLLPEVRDTFTQISTSRLDPRFAGSSSSSPLSSDSIDFDCSDESTILDVLPTAGTLVLFDSVSLPHLVREVTGKRQRIAATGWFHEDSQFVLEI
;
A
#
# COMPACT_ATOMS: atom_id res chain seq x y z
N MET A 1 36.18 -1.48 15.09
CA MET A 1 36.63 -2.28 13.93
C MET A 1 35.87 -1.96 12.64
N LEU A 2 34.59 -1.59 12.65
CA LEU A 2 33.81 -1.30 11.42
C LEU A 2 34.29 -0.06 10.63
N MET A 3 34.77 1.00 11.29
CA MET A 3 35.36 2.18 10.60
C MET A 3 36.64 1.85 9.80
N GLY A 4 37.36 0.77 10.17
CA GLY A 4 38.60 0.39 9.49
C GLY A 4 38.37 -0.28 8.12
N MET A 5 37.23 -0.95 7.92
CA MET A 5 36.92 -1.63 6.65
C MET A 5 36.36 -0.67 5.59
N VAL A 6 35.68 0.41 6.00
CA VAL A 6 35.14 1.42 5.07
C VAL A 6 36.27 2.24 4.43
N LEU A 7 37.33 2.55 5.18
CA LEU A 7 38.51 3.25 4.66
C LEU A 7 39.32 2.40 3.68
N LEU A 8 39.33 1.07 3.82
CA LEU A 8 40.03 0.17 2.90
C LEU A 8 39.32 0.04 1.55
N LEU A 9 37.99 0.10 1.53
CA LEU A 9 37.20 0.03 0.28
C LEU A 9 37.27 1.35 -0.53
N VAL A 10 37.25 2.50 0.15
CA VAL A 10 37.40 3.81 -0.52
C VAL A 10 38.83 3.97 -1.07
N GLY A 11 39.84 3.42 -0.38
CA GLY A 11 41.23 3.42 -0.85
C GLY A 11 41.47 2.57 -2.11
N MET A 12 40.75 1.46 -2.28
CA MET A 12 40.90 0.59 -3.47
C MET A 12 40.26 1.17 -4.73
N VAL A 13 39.21 1.97 -4.62
CA VAL A 13 38.55 2.62 -5.78
C VAL A 13 39.38 3.80 -6.31
N ALA A 14 40.12 4.50 -5.43
CA ALA A 14 40.97 5.63 -5.82
C ALA A 14 42.24 5.20 -6.59
N LEU A 15 42.70 3.96 -6.44
CA LEU A 15 43.91 3.44 -7.10
C LEU A 15 43.71 2.95 -8.55
N LEU A 16 42.47 2.86 -9.03
CA LEU A 16 42.15 2.43 -10.40
C LEU A 16 41.85 3.59 -11.37
N SER A 17 41.97 4.83 -10.91
CA SER A 17 41.66 6.03 -11.70
C SER A 17 42.92 6.85 -12.02
N VAL A 18 43.92 6.26 -12.67
CA VAL A 18 45.08 7.00 -13.19
C VAL A 18 45.51 6.45 -14.56
N SER A 19 45.58 7.38 -15.52
CA SER A 19 46.25 7.32 -16.85
C SER A 19 45.48 6.81 -18.06
N VAL A 20 44.75 7.72 -18.72
CA VAL A 20 44.82 7.87 -20.19
C VAL A 20 45.03 9.36 -20.50
N VAL A 21 46.28 9.76 -20.66
CA VAL A 21 46.69 11.07 -21.21
C VAL A 21 46.89 10.90 -22.71
N GLY A 22 46.27 11.78 -23.48
CA GLY A 22 46.31 11.78 -24.94
C GLY A 22 47.66 12.19 -25.51
N GLY A 23 47.96 11.67 -26.70
CA GLY A 23 49.01 12.14 -27.59
C GLY A 23 48.42 12.40 -28.97
N THR A 24 48.45 13.65 -29.41
CA THR A 24 48.16 14.10 -30.76
C THR A 24 49.44 14.09 -31.59
N THR A 25 49.42 13.48 -32.78
CA THR A 25 50.23 13.90 -33.94
C THR A 25 49.54 13.55 -35.27
N SER A 26 49.80 14.41 -36.24
CA SER A 26 49.17 14.59 -37.55
C SER A 26 49.84 13.81 -38.70
N SER A 27 49.15 13.80 -39.86
CA SER A 27 49.62 13.52 -41.25
C SER A 27 49.87 12.04 -41.60
N SER A 28 49.67 11.51 -42.81
CA SER A 28 49.04 11.90 -44.07
C SER A 28 49.06 10.65 -45.00
N SER A 29 48.11 10.57 -45.94
CA SER A 29 48.20 9.91 -47.27
C SER A 29 48.51 8.40 -47.45
N SER A 30 47.54 7.74 -48.12
CA SER A 30 47.67 6.82 -49.27
C SER A 30 48.15 5.35 -49.14
N SER A 31 47.29 4.49 -49.72
CA SER A 31 47.55 3.33 -50.61
C SER A 31 47.55 1.89 -50.06
N ARG A 32 46.58 1.13 -50.62
CA ARG A 32 46.58 -0.25 -51.18
C ARG A 32 47.42 -1.41 -50.56
N LEU A 33 46.74 -2.57 -50.59
CA LEU A 33 47.18 -3.96 -50.87
C LEU A 33 47.39 -4.96 -49.70
N SER A 34 46.44 -5.90 -49.65
CA SER A 34 46.55 -7.39 -49.62
C SER A 34 47.35 -8.16 -48.56
N HIS A 35 46.67 -9.23 -48.10
CA HIS A 35 47.12 -10.62 -47.82
C HIS A 35 47.02 -11.17 -46.38
N HIS A 36 46.15 -12.20 -46.29
CA HIS A 36 46.17 -13.47 -45.55
C HIS A 36 47.04 -13.67 -44.29
N GLY A 37 46.40 -14.26 -43.27
CA GLY A 37 47.07 -15.06 -42.24
C GLY A 37 46.14 -15.47 -41.09
N ASN A 38 45.89 -16.77 -40.96
CA ASN A 38 45.09 -17.46 -39.93
C ASN A 38 45.49 -17.18 -38.47
N GLY A 39 44.55 -17.38 -37.54
CA GLY A 39 44.84 -17.62 -36.12
C GLY A 39 43.57 -17.77 -35.26
N ASN A 40 43.19 -19.02 -34.98
CA ASN A 40 42.13 -19.41 -34.05
C ASN A 40 42.49 -19.15 -32.57
N ASP A 41 41.46 -19.28 -31.73
CA ASP A 41 41.47 -19.55 -30.28
C ASP A 41 41.58 -18.37 -29.29
N ALA A 42 40.44 -17.74 -28.98
CA ALA A 42 40.18 -17.10 -27.68
C ALA A 42 38.69 -16.73 -27.49
N ALA A 43 37.81 -17.73 -27.30
CA ALA A 43 36.39 -17.44 -26.96
C ALA A 43 35.81 -18.27 -25.79
N ALA A 44 36.65 -19.02 -25.05
CA ALA A 44 36.17 -19.91 -23.98
C ALA A 44 36.42 -19.39 -22.53
N SER A 45 37.16 -18.30 -22.32
CA SER A 45 37.53 -17.84 -20.96
C SER A 45 36.69 -16.68 -20.39
N PHE A 46 35.76 -16.10 -21.16
CA PHE A 46 34.98 -14.95 -20.69
C PHE A 46 33.65 -15.32 -20.00
N LEU A 47 33.13 -16.54 -20.23
CA LEU A 47 31.85 -16.97 -19.66
C LEU A 47 31.95 -17.51 -18.22
N VAL A 48 33.11 -18.02 -17.80
CA VAL A 48 33.29 -18.57 -16.44
C VAL A 48 33.39 -17.46 -15.38
N ASN A 49 33.98 -16.31 -15.72
CA ASN A 49 34.13 -15.19 -14.77
C ASN A 49 32.83 -14.41 -14.52
N ALA A 50 31.92 -14.33 -15.49
CA ALA A 50 30.63 -13.68 -15.31
C ALA A 50 29.70 -14.46 -14.36
N PHE A 51 29.75 -15.80 -14.40
CA PHE A 51 29.00 -16.64 -13.46
C PHE A 51 29.51 -16.51 -12.02
N SER A 52 30.83 -16.50 -11.80
CA SER A 52 31.40 -16.31 -10.45
C SER A 52 31.12 -14.93 -9.86
N PHE A 53 31.14 -13.87 -10.67
CA PHE A 53 30.84 -12.51 -10.18
C PHE A 53 29.38 -12.33 -9.76
N THR A 54 28.45 -12.94 -10.51
CA THR A 54 27.01 -12.92 -10.19
C THR A 54 26.72 -13.69 -8.90
N THR A 55 27.41 -14.81 -8.66
CA THR A 55 27.30 -15.60 -7.43
C THR A 55 27.85 -14.85 -6.21
N ILE A 56 28.96 -14.11 -6.34
CA ILE A 56 29.54 -13.32 -5.24
C ILE A 56 28.62 -12.15 -4.85
N ILE A 57 27.99 -11.47 -5.83
CA ILE A 57 27.02 -10.40 -5.54
C ILE A 57 25.76 -10.97 -4.86
N ARG A 58 25.27 -12.13 -5.30
CA ARG A 58 24.15 -12.84 -4.64
C ARG A 58 24.49 -13.26 -3.21
N HIS A 59 25.71 -13.75 -2.99
CA HIS A 59 26.18 -14.13 -1.66
C HIS A 59 26.31 -12.92 -0.73
N ASN A 60 26.81 -11.79 -1.21
CA ASN A 60 26.90 -10.55 -0.42
C ASN A 60 25.52 -9.92 -0.14
N ALA A 61 24.54 -10.02 -1.07
CA ALA A 61 23.16 -9.61 -0.81
C ALA A 61 22.45 -10.55 0.18
N SER A 62 22.76 -11.85 0.16
CA SER A 62 22.32 -12.82 1.17
C SER A 62 22.98 -12.58 2.53
N ILE A 63 24.26 -12.22 2.57
CA ILE A 63 24.98 -11.85 3.80
C ILE A 63 24.44 -10.52 4.36
N GLY A 64 24.20 -9.52 3.52
CA GLY A 64 23.53 -8.28 3.90
C GLY A 64 22.17 -8.61 4.52
N ARG A 65 21.33 -9.39 3.82
CA ARG A 65 20.06 -9.91 4.36
C ARG A 65 20.23 -10.65 5.68
N LYS A 66 21.25 -11.50 5.85
CA LYS A 66 21.53 -12.22 7.10
C LYS A 66 22.02 -11.33 8.23
N ILE A 67 22.77 -10.26 7.95
CA ILE A 67 23.20 -9.26 8.94
C ILE A 67 22.00 -8.42 9.37
N TYR A 68 21.17 -7.98 8.42
CA TYR A 68 19.89 -7.31 8.70
C TYR A 68 18.94 -8.24 9.46
N PHE A 69 18.88 -9.52 9.09
CA PHE A 69 18.06 -10.55 9.74
C PHE A 69 18.54 -10.84 11.18
N HIS A 70 19.84 -10.95 11.43
CA HIS A 70 20.35 -11.11 12.79
C HIS A 70 20.07 -9.90 13.68
N HIS A 71 20.16 -8.68 13.12
CA HIS A 71 19.82 -7.47 13.85
C HIS A 71 18.31 -7.38 14.14
N ALA A 72 17.49 -7.67 13.13
CA ALA A 72 16.03 -7.80 13.21
C ALA A 72 15.56 -8.85 14.22
N GLN A 73 16.13 -10.06 14.17
CA GLN A 73 15.81 -11.16 15.07
C GLN A 73 16.18 -10.81 16.52
N HIS A 74 17.27 -10.07 16.73
CA HIS A 74 17.63 -9.54 18.04
C HIS A 74 16.61 -8.51 18.55
N GLN A 75 16.09 -7.63 17.68
CA GLN A 75 15.02 -6.69 18.05
C GLN A 75 13.68 -7.38 18.32
N LEU A 76 13.28 -8.37 17.50
CA LEU A 76 12.07 -9.19 17.71
C LEU A 76 12.10 -9.95 19.04
N LEU A 77 13.24 -10.57 19.38
CA LEU A 77 13.41 -11.26 20.67
C LEU A 77 13.31 -10.29 21.86
N ASN A 78 13.77 -9.04 21.70
CA ASN A 78 13.67 -8.03 22.74
C ASN A 78 12.25 -7.48 22.89
N ASN A 79 11.52 -7.27 21.80
CA ASN A 79 10.13 -6.83 21.82
C ASN A 79 9.20 -7.92 22.37
N HIS A 80 9.41 -9.18 21.98
CA HIS A 80 8.65 -10.31 22.53
C HIS A 80 8.91 -10.49 24.03
N ARG A 81 10.16 -10.33 24.51
CA ARG A 81 10.47 -10.30 25.94
C ARG A 81 9.76 -9.17 26.69
N ARG A 82 9.66 -7.97 26.10
CA ARG A 82 8.93 -6.83 26.71
C ARG A 82 7.43 -7.13 26.84
N ILE A 83 6.81 -7.70 25.80
CA ILE A 83 5.38 -8.04 25.82
C ILE A 83 5.09 -9.13 26.86
N VAL A 84 5.92 -10.18 26.91
CA VAL A 84 5.76 -11.27 27.88
C VAL A 84 5.96 -10.75 29.33
N GLN A 85 6.94 -9.88 29.57
CA GLN A 85 7.17 -9.26 30.89
C GLN A 85 6.04 -8.32 31.34
N GLN A 86 5.35 -7.66 30.40
CA GLN A 86 4.15 -6.85 30.70
C GLN A 86 2.92 -7.73 30.98
N SER A 87 2.84 -8.93 30.40
CA SER A 87 1.76 -9.88 30.69
C SER A 87 1.94 -10.64 32.00
N SER A 88 3.18 -10.90 32.43
CA SER A 88 3.48 -11.68 33.65
C SER A 88 3.42 -10.86 34.95
N SER A 89 3.19 -9.55 34.89
CA SER A 89 3.07 -8.69 36.08
C SER A 89 1.62 -8.47 36.55
N ARG A 90 0.66 -9.23 36.01
CA ARG A 90 -0.78 -9.07 36.30
C ARG A 90 -1.38 -10.06 37.31
N ASP A 91 -0.61 -11.00 37.86
CA ASP A 91 -1.16 -12.07 38.70
C ASP A 91 -1.14 -11.83 40.22
N ASP A 92 -0.71 -10.65 40.69
CA ASP A 92 -0.79 -10.32 42.13
C ASP A 92 -1.48 -8.97 42.37
N ALA A 93 -2.81 -8.95 42.37
CA ALA A 93 -3.58 -7.86 42.98
C ALA A 93 -4.91 -8.36 43.61
N PRO A 94 -5.23 -7.97 44.85
CA PRO A 94 -6.37 -8.46 45.60
C PRO A 94 -7.68 -7.77 45.18
N SER A 95 -8.79 -8.50 45.35
CA SER A 95 -10.15 -8.05 45.09
C SER A 95 -10.53 -6.80 45.91
N LEU A 96 -10.71 -5.65 45.26
CA LEU A 96 -11.41 -4.50 45.85
C LEU A 96 -12.29 -3.76 44.84
N SER A 97 -13.41 -3.31 45.38
CA SER A 97 -14.58 -2.64 44.81
C SER A 97 -14.29 -1.38 43.99
N SER A 98 -15.17 -1.14 43.02
CA SER A 98 -15.27 -0.01 42.08
C SER A 98 -14.95 1.38 42.67
N PRO A 99 -14.20 2.24 41.94
CA PRO A 99 -14.14 3.66 42.24
C PRO A 99 -14.87 4.51 41.19
N SER A 100 -15.54 5.54 41.70
CA SER A 100 -16.10 6.68 40.97
C SER A 100 -14.99 7.55 40.36
N ILE A 101 -15.20 7.99 39.12
CA ILE A 101 -14.30 8.90 38.40
C ILE A 101 -14.55 10.34 38.87
N LEU A 102 -13.52 10.97 39.44
CA LEU A 102 -13.44 12.41 39.69
C LEU A 102 -12.78 13.09 38.48
N LEU A 103 -13.50 14.01 37.85
CA LEU A 103 -12.98 14.90 36.80
C LEU A 103 -12.24 16.07 37.43
N PHE A 104 -10.96 16.24 37.09
CA PHE A 104 -10.18 17.43 37.37
C PHE A 104 -10.55 18.56 36.40
N SER A 105 -10.96 19.71 36.93
CA SER A 105 -11.07 20.96 36.18
C SER A 105 -9.78 21.76 36.30
N SER A 106 -9.17 22.10 35.17
CA SER A 106 -8.03 23.02 35.09
C SER A 106 -8.56 24.46 35.04
N SER A 107 -8.30 25.23 36.09
CA SER A 107 -8.56 26.66 36.17
C SER A 107 -7.38 27.45 35.60
N SER A 108 -7.60 28.16 34.49
CA SER A 108 -6.67 29.18 33.98
C SER A 108 -7.03 30.55 34.56
N SER A 109 -6.07 31.13 35.27
CA SER A 109 -6.10 32.47 35.84
C SER A 109 -5.82 33.51 34.75
N HIS A 110 -6.83 34.33 34.40
CA HIS A 110 -6.64 35.56 33.63
C HIS A 110 -6.59 36.77 34.58
N SER A 111 -5.52 37.54 34.44
CA SER A 111 -5.24 38.77 35.17
C SER A 111 -6.12 39.94 34.69
N VAL A 112 -6.54 40.71 35.67
CA VAL A 112 -7.38 41.91 35.66
C VAL A 112 -6.74 43.08 34.91
N ILE A 113 -7.52 43.76 34.06
CA ILE A 113 -7.38 45.19 33.73
C ILE A 113 -8.78 45.83 33.76
N GLU A 114 -9.02 46.68 34.78
CA GLU A 114 -10.03 47.75 34.84
C GLU A 114 -9.66 48.86 33.81
N THR A 115 -10.51 49.70 33.22
CA THR A 115 -11.89 50.19 33.46
C THR A 115 -12.32 50.97 32.20
N ALA A 116 -13.63 51.03 31.90
CA ALA A 116 -14.43 52.24 31.58
C ALA A 116 -15.69 51.94 30.75
N SER A 117 -16.82 51.77 31.47
CA SER A 117 -18.12 52.46 31.27
C SER A 117 -18.48 53.01 29.87
N SER A 118 -19.50 52.42 29.23
CA SER A 118 -20.79 53.11 29.00
C SER A 118 -21.92 52.17 28.55
N SER A 119 -23.03 52.24 29.30
CA SER A 119 -24.45 52.07 28.93
C SER A 119 -24.83 51.49 27.55
N VAL A 120 -25.56 50.37 27.53
CA VAL A 120 -26.88 50.23 26.86
C VAL A 120 -27.69 49.14 27.57
N ASP A 121 -28.94 49.48 27.90
CA ASP A 121 -29.98 48.63 28.49
C ASP A 121 -30.55 47.59 27.50
N GLU A 122 -31.33 46.65 28.06
CA GLU A 122 -32.30 45.76 27.38
C GLU A 122 -31.75 44.60 26.51
N ILE A 123 -31.78 43.38 27.07
CA ILE A 123 -32.63 42.26 26.62
C ILE A 123 -32.50 41.15 27.68
N ASN A 124 -33.58 40.93 28.43
CA ASN A 124 -33.77 39.77 29.30
C ASN A 124 -34.48 38.65 28.50
N ASN A 125 -34.19 37.41 28.89
CA ASN A 125 -34.82 36.14 28.50
C ASN A 125 -34.50 35.56 27.11
N ILE A 126 -33.40 34.80 27.06
CA ILE A 126 -33.29 33.63 26.20
C ILE A 126 -33.07 32.42 27.10
N ASP A 127 -33.94 31.42 26.92
CA ASP A 127 -34.02 30.16 27.66
C ASP A 127 -32.67 29.44 27.81
N SER A 128 -32.26 29.23 29.06
CA SER A 128 -31.08 28.47 29.49
C SER A 128 -31.38 26.96 29.63
N HIS A 129 -32.08 26.39 28.65
CA HIS A 129 -32.34 24.96 28.55
C HIS A 129 -31.95 24.41 27.18
N ASN A 130 -30.68 24.62 26.78
CA ASN A 130 -30.06 23.76 25.78
C ASN A 130 -29.04 22.87 26.48
N THR A 131 -29.55 21.85 27.18
CA THR A 131 -28.74 20.72 27.63
C THR A 131 -28.19 20.05 26.38
N ASN A 132 -26.91 20.32 26.08
CA ASN A 132 -26.12 19.61 25.09
C ASN A 132 -26.17 18.11 25.41
N SER A 133 -27.17 17.43 24.85
CA SER A 133 -27.16 15.99 24.70
C SER A 133 -25.92 15.70 23.87
N ILE A 134 -24.89 15.16 24.53
CA ILE A 134 -23.70 14.66 23.87
C ILE A 134 -24.21 13.47 23.05
N SER A 135 -24.66 13.74 21.82
CA SER A 135 -24.97 12.68 20.87
C SER A 135 -23.66 11.94 20.66
N THR A 136 -23.59 10.70 21.14
CA THR A 136 -22.49 9.81 20.80
C THR A 136 -22.30 9.85 19.30
N PRO A 137 -21.10 10.20 18.80
CA PRO A 137 -20.88 10.31 17.36
C PRO A 137 -21.30 9.00 16.70
N HIS A 138 -22.15 9.10 15.68
CA HIS A 138 -22.57 7.93 14.91
C HIS A 138 -21.35 7.32 14.21
N PRO A 139 -21.19 5.98 14.21
CA PRO A 139 -20.07 5.34 13.55
C PRO A 139 -20.09 5.64 12.04
N LEU A 140 -18.91 5.90 11.47
CA LEU A 140 -18.75 6.19 10.04
C LEU A 140 -18.89 4.93 9.17
N ILE A 141 -18.62 3.76 9.75
CA ILE A 141 -18.82 2.46 9.11
C ILE A 141 -19.52 1.47 10.06
N LEU A 142 -20.38 0.65 9.48
CA LEU A 142 -21.08 -0.42 10.19
C LEU A 142 -20.27 -1.74 10.24
N PRO A 143 -20.51 -2.63 11.24
CA PRO A 143 -19.78 -3.89 11.38
C PRO A 143 -19.80 -4.80 10.14
N GLU A 144 -20.87 -4.78 9.35
CA GLU A 144 -20.95 -5.53 8.10
C GLU A 144 -19.94 -5.05 7.05
N HIS A 145 -19.60 -3.75 7.01
CA HIS A 145 -18.57 -3.25 6.11
C HIS A 145 -17.18 -3.77 6.50
N ILE A 146 -16.89 -3.79 7.80
CA ILE A 146 -15.68 -4.40 8.35
C ILE A 146 -15.61 -5.88 7.95
N ARG A 147 -16.71 -6.60 8.15
CA ARG A 147 -16.81 -8.02 7.79
C ARG A 147 -16.58 -8.25 6.30
N THR A 148 -17.17 -7.42 5.44
CA THR A 148 -16.98 -7.47 4.00
C THR A 148 -15.51 -7.28 3.62
N ILE A 149 -14.82 -6.29 4.19
CA ILE A 149 -13.39 -6.05 3.93
C ILE A 149 -12.55 -7.23 4.42
N LYS A 150 -12.80 -7.74 5.64
CA LYS A 150 -12.06 -8.88 6.22
C LYS A 150 -12.09 -10.13 5.34
N ARG A 151 -13.18 -10.34 4.60
CA ARG A 151 -13.40 -11.51 3.74
C ARG A 151 -12.84 -11.32 2.32
N GLY A 152 -12.30 -10.15 1.98
CA GLY A 152 -11.80 -9.80 0.65
C GLY A 152 -12.86 -9.26 -0.31
N GLY A 153 -13.95 -8.73 0.25
CA GLY A 153 -14.98 -8.01 -0.49
C GLY A 153 -14.71 -6.51 -0.60
N VAL A 154 -15.71 -5.79 -1.12
CA VAL A 154 -15.68 -4.34 -1.29
C VAL A 154 -16.82 -3.72 -0.49
N ALA A 155 -16.50 -2.87 0.49
CA ALA A 155 -17.51 -2.11 1.20
C ALA A 155 -17.83 -0.83 0.44
N ILE A 156 -19.12 -0.62 0.13
CA ILE A 156 -19.62 0.53 -0.65
C ILE A 156 -20.64 1.27 0.19
N LEU A 157 -20.37 2.52 0.51
CA LEU A 157 -21.18 3.37 1.37
C LEU A 157 -21.67 4.60 0.59
N PRO A 158 -22.87 4.56 0.01
CA PRO A 158 -23.46 5.72 -0.66
C PRO A 158 -23.80 6.81 0.36
N ASN A 159 -23.80 8.08 -0.09
CA ASN A 159 -24.10 9.24 0.76
C ASN A 159 -23.23 9.34 2.04
N TRP A 160 -22.02 8.78 1.98
CA TRP A 160 -21.10 8.80 3.11
C TRP A 160 -20.49 10.18 3.33
N LEU A 161 -20.16 10.91 2.25
CA LEU A 161 -19.63 12.26 2.36
C LEU A 161 -20.79 13.28 2.43
N PRO A 162 -20.80 14.20 3.41
CA PRO A 162 -21.80 15.26 3.48
C PRO A 162 -21.84 16.13 2.21
N SER A 163 -23.03 16.56 1.81
CA SER A 163 -23.24 17.29 0.54
C SER A 163 -22.46 18.60 0.42
N HIS A 164 -22.28 19.34 1.52
CA HIS A 164 -21.47 20.57 1.54
C HIS A 164 -19.99 20.26 1.27
N LEU A 165 -19.50 19.12 1.79
CA LEU A 165 -18.12 18.70 1.64
C LEU A 165 -17.88 18.11 0.24
N ILE A 166 -18.85 17.38 -0.34
CA ILE A 166 -18.83 16.98 -1.77
C ILE A 166 -18.61 18.21 -2.66
N SER A 167 -19.46 19.23 -2.50
CA SER A 167 -19.42 20.46 -3.31
C SER A 167 -18.09 21.20 -3.13
N SER A 168 -17.62 21.32 -1.89
CA SER A 168 -16.40 22.04 -1.55
C SER A 168 -15.14 21.34 -2.08
N MET A 169 -15.06 20.01 -1.94
CA MET A 169 -13.92 19.22 -2.43
C MET A 169 -13.90 19.14 -3.96
N LYS A 170 -15.07 19.04 -4.61
CA LYS A 170 -15.15 19.08 -6.07
C LYS A 170 -14.65 20.41 -6.62
N THR A 171 -15.10 21.52 -6.04
CA THR A 171 -14.66 22.88 -6.41
C THR A 171 -13.15 23.06 -6.18
N ASP A 172 -12.63 22.53 -5.06
CA ASP A 172 -11.20 22.52 -4.76
C ASP A 172 -10.40 21.76 -5.83
N ALA A 173 -10.80 20.53 -6.14
CA ALA A 173 -10.14 19.71 -7.16
C ALA A 173 -10.14 20.38 -8.54
N GLN A 174 -11.26 21.00 -8.95
CA GLN A 174 -11.36 21.76 -10.19
C GLN A 174 -10.41 22.96 -10.21
N THR A 175 -10.40 23.75 -9.14
CA THR A 175 -9.52 24.93 -9.00
C THR A 175 -8.04 24.53 -9.09
N LEU A 176 -7.65 23.45 -8.40
CA LEU A 176 -6.28 22.94 -8.41
C LEU A 176 -5.88 22.40 -9.79
N PHE A 177 -6.81 21.76 -10.50
CA PHE A 177 -6.59 21.27 -11.85
C PHE A 177 -6.38 22.41 -12.84
N GLU A 178 -7.28 23.40 -12.83
CA GLU A 178 -7.20 24.61 -13.66
C GLU A 178 -5.92 25.43 -13.39
N SER A 179 -5.45 25.40 -12.14
CA SER A 179 -4.19 26.05 -11.73
C SER A 179 -2.94 25.22 -12.06
N GLY A 180 -3.07 24.06 -12.69
CA GLY A 180 -1.95 23.23 -13.14
C GLY A 180 -1.23 22.46 -12.02
N HIS A 181 -1.87 22.23 -10.88
CA HIS A 181 -1.28 21.49 -9.77
C HIS A 181 -1.37 19.96 -9.89
N PHE A 182 -2.10 19.46 -10.88
CA PHE A 182 -2.17 18.04 -11.18
C PHE A 182 -0.98 17.59 -12.03
N GLN A 183 -0.56 16.35 -11.82
CA GLN A 183 0.53 15.73 -12.56
C GLN A 183 0.07 14.40 -13.15
N PRO A 184 0.48 14.05 -14.39
CA PRO A 184 0.28 12.72 -14.94
C PRO A 184 0.82 11.66 -13.99
N ASP A 185 0.05 10.61 -13.74
CA ASP A 185 0.50 9.48 -12.93
C ASP A 185 0.78 8.28 -13.82
N GLY A 186 2.05 7.87 -13.82
CA GLY A 186 2.60 6.86 -14.70
C GLY A 186 2.12 5.43 -14.45
N LEU A 187 1.14 5.21 -13.57
CA LEU A 187 0.45 3.93 -13.39
C LEU A 187 -0.53 3.59 -14.53
N THR A 188 -0.75 4.51 -15.47
CA THR A 188 -1.63 4.34 -16.63
C THR A 188 -0.99 3.49 -17.75
N ASN A 189 -1.83 2.83 -18.56
CA ASN A 189 -1.51 1.75 -19.52
C ASN A 189 -0.48 2.10 -20.62
N THR A 190 0.01 3.33 -20.67
CA THR A 190 0.89 3.89 -21.71
C THR A 190 2.34 4.01 -21.28
N ALA A 191 2.69 3.67 -20.03
CA ALA A 191 4.08 3.72 -19.56
C ALA A 191 4.97 2.56 -20.08
N ILE A 192 4.83 2.18 -21.34
CA ILE A 192 5.95 1.61 -22.10
C ILE A 192 6.88 2.80 -22.36
N LYS A 193 8.15 2.72 -21.93
CA LYS A 193 9.16 3.82 -21.93
C LYS A 193 9.32 4.63 -23.23
N SER A 194 8.69 4.22 -24.33
CA SER A 194 8.70 4.86 -25.63
C SER A 194 7.42 5.62 -26.00
N GLN A 195 6.36 5.62 -25.18
CA GLN A 195 5.12 6.35 -25.45
C GLN A 195 5.06 7.62 -24.60
N ASN A 196 4.82 8.75 -25.28
CA ASN A 196 4.63 10.05 -24.63
C ASN A 196 3.35 10.02 -23.78
N PHE A 197 3.45 10.39 -22.50
CA PHE A 197 2.28 10.61 -21.65
C PHE A 197 1.30 11.56 -22.34
N SER A 198 0.04 11.16 -22.40
CA SER A 198 -1.03 11.97 -22.94
C SER A 198 -1.86 12.48 -21.78
N VAL A 199 -1.80 13.78 -21.53
CA VAL A 199 -2.62 14.49 -20.52
C VAL A 199 -4.12 14.17 -20.66
N LYS A 200 -4.57 13.78 -21.86
CA LYS A 200 -5.96 13.40 -22.14
C LYS A 200 -6.26 11.90 -21.94
N ALA A 201 -5.29 11.02 -22.13
CA ALA A 201 -5.51 9.57 -22.03
C ALA A 201 -5.14 9.00 -20.66
N ASP A 202 -4.35 9.74 -19.89
CA ASP A 202 -3.77 9.28 -18.64
C ASP A 202 -4.44 9.94 -17.43
N ARG A 203 -4.57 9.16 -16.36
CA ARG A 203 -4.93 9.65 -15.02
C ARG A 203 -3.96 10.76 -14.58
N GLN A 204 -4.52 11.84 -14.07
CA GLN A 204 -3.77 12.89 -13.42
C GLN A 204 -4.06 12.88 -11.92
N THR A 205 -3.06 13.20 -11.11
CA THR A 205 -3.18 13.20 -9.64
C THR A 205 -2.66 14.49 -9.03
N PHE A 206 -3.36 14.94 -8.00
CA PHE A 206 -2.88 15.98 -7.09
C PHE A 206 -2.51 15.33 -5.77
N ARG A 207 -1.22 15.41 -5.41
CA ARG A 207 -0.66 14.96 -4.12
C ARG A 207 -0.25 16.13 -3.22
N GLY A 208 -0.38 17.36 -3.74
CA GLY A 208 -0.11 18.60 -3.04
C GLY A 208 1.32 19.16 -3.11
N GLY A 209 2.17 18.71 -4.02
CA GLY A 209 3.45 19.37 -4.32
C GLY A 209 4.67 18.58 -3.84
N GLY A 210 5.70 18.31 -4.64
CA GLY A 210 5.85 18.50 -6.07
C GLY A 210 6.62 17.33 -6.67
N GLY A 211 6.21 16.87 -7.86
CA GLY A 211 6.96 15.90 -8.67
C GLY A 211 8.27 16.43 -9.28
N GLY A 212 8.86 17.47 -8.67
CA GLY A 212 10.21 17.91 -9.00
C GLY A 212 11.20 17.01 -8.27
N SER A 213 12.01 16.26 -9.00
CA SER A 213 13.08 15.41 -8.47
C SER A 213 14.26 16.20 -7.88
N GLY A 214 14.04 17.42 -7.37
CA GLY A 214 15.07 18.35 -6.92
C GLY A 214 14.77 18.94 -5.54
N GLU A 215 15.41 18.34 -4.53
CA GLU A 215 15.92 18.89 -3.26
C GLU A 215 15.12 19.80 -2.30
N GLU A 216 13.88 20.20 -2.54
CA GLU A 216 13.01 20.70 -1.45
C GLU A 216 11.64 20.05 -1.52
N LYS A 217 11.50 18.88 -0.87
CA LYS A 217 10.20 18.36 -0.44
C LYS A 217 9.67 19.24 0.72
N SER A 218 9.44 20.51 0.41
CA SER A 218 8.89 21.53 1.30
C SER A 218 7.47 21.13 1.70
N SER A 219 7.37 20.66 2.94
CA SER A 219 6.28 20.69 3.94
C SER A 219 4.84 21.10 3.61
N SER A 220 4.29 20.93 2.41
CA SER A 220 2.88 21.26 2.19
C SER A 220 2.26 20.51 1.01
N GLY A 221 2.06 19.20 1.20
CA GLY A 221 1.29 18.29 0.33
C GLY A 221 -0.21 18.59 0.31
N TRP A 222 -1.07 17.57 0.45
CA TRP A 222 -2.54 17.71 0.63
C TRP A 222 -2.91 18.80 1.66
N TYR A 223 -2.01 19.09 2.60
CA TYR A 223 -2.13 20.09 3.66
C TYR A 223 -1.61 21.49 3.28
N ASN A 224 -1.40 21.79 2.00
CA ASN A 224 -0.96 23.12 1.57
C ASN A 224 -2.03 24.19 1.77
N ALA A 225 -1.81 25.11 2.70
CA ALA A 225 -2.73 26.21 2.93
C ALA A 225 -2.70 27.30 1.85
N SER A 226 -1.67 27.35 1.00
CA SER A 226 -1.53 28.41 -0.01
C SER A 226 -2.25 28.15 -1.32
N ILE A 227 -2.79 26.94 -1.53
CA ILE A 227 -3.48 26.55 -2.78
C ILE A 227 -4.81 25.86 -2.50
N GLY A 228 -5.83 26.19 -3.30
CA GLY A 228 -7.15 25.62 -3.21
C GLY A 228 -7.88 25.92 -1.89
N ASN A 229 -8.89 25.12 -1.59
CA ASN A 229 -9.70 25.18 -0.38
C ASN A 229 -9.15 24.23 0.70
N ILE A 230 -8.13 24.69 1.42
CA ILE A 230 -7.53 23.92 2.51
C ILE A 230 -8.54 23.56 3.62
N THR A 231 -9.53 24.41 3.88
CA THR A 231 -10.56 24.14 4.91
C THR A 231 -11.34 22.86 4.59
N ALA A 232 -11.78 22.69 3.35
CA ALA A 232 -12.47 21.48 2.91
C ALA A 232 -11.55 20.24 3.00
N ARG A 233 -10.28 20.37 2.59
CA ARG A 233 -9.31 19.26 2.68
C ARG A 233 -9.01 18.84 4.12
N LEU A 234 -8.96 19.79 5.06
CA LEU A 234 -8.76 19.50 6.49
C LEU A 234 -10.00 18.87 7.12
N GLU A 235 -11.19 19.35 6.81
CA GLU A 235 -12.45 18.74 7.26
C GLU A 235 -12.56 17.28 6.77
N PHE A 236 -12.26 17.05 5.49
CA PHE A 236 -12.19 15.71 4.92
C PHE A 236 -11.14 14.83 5.62
N ALA A 237 -9.91 15.33 5.81
CA ALA A 237 -8.85 14.59 6.47
C ALA A 237 -9.24 14.17 7.90
N ASN A 238 -9.89 15.05 8.66
CA ASN A 238 -10.36 14.72 10.01
C ASN A 238 -11.40 13.58 9.99
N ARG A 239 -12.30 13.56 8.99
CA ARG A 239 -13.26 12.46 8.80
C ARG A 239 -12.56 11.15 8.43
N MET A 240 -11.53 11.21 7.59
CA MET A 240 -10.72 10.03 7.25
C MET A 240 -9.90 9.51 8.45
N ASP A 241 -9.43 10.38 9.34
CA ASP A 241 -8.78 9.99 10.58
C ASP A 241 -9.72 9.20 11.51
N GLN A 242 -10.99 9.61 11.62
CA GLN A 242 -12.00 8.86 12.37
C GLN A 242 -12.30 7.51 11.72
N LEU A 243 -12.47 7.47 10.40
CA LEU A 243 -12.69 6.22 9.66
C LEU A 243 -11.53 5.23 9.87
N ARG A 244 -10.29 5.74 9.88
CA ARG A 244 -9.09 4.92 10.12
C ARG A 244 -9.08 4.30 11.52
N GLN A 245 -9.54 5.02 12.54
CA GLN A 245 -9.69 4.47 13.90
C GLN A 245 -10.66 3.30 13.93
N GLU A 246 -11.85 3.48 13.33
CA GLU A 246 -12.87 2.44 13.25
C GLU A 246 -12.36 1.21 12.48
N LEU A 247 -11.64 1.41 11.36
CA LEU A 247 -11.02 0.34 10.59
C LEU A 247 -9.90 -0.38 11.37
N SER A 248 -9.07 0.37 12.11
CA SER A 248 -8.00 -0.20 12.93
C SER A 248 -8.53 -1.18 13.97
N LEU A 249 -9.58 -0.79 14.70
CA LEU A 249 -10.28 -1.67 15.64
C LEU A 249 -11.00 -2.81 14.91
N GLY A 250 -11.80 -2.46 13.91
CA GLY A 250 -12.68 -3.41 13.23
C GLY A 250 -11.90 -4.52 12.54
N LEU A 251 -10.80 -4.19 11.86
CA LEU A 251 -9.96 -5.13 11.11
C LEU A 251 -8.92 -5.87 11.97
N ASP A 252 -8.81 -5.55 13.26
CA ASP A 252 -7.72 -6.04 14.13
C ASP A 252 -6.32 -5.73 13.57
N ARG A 253 -6.13 -4.47 13.16
CA ARG A 253 -4.88 -3.97 12.56
C ARG A 253 -4.41 -2.73 13.32
N PRO A 254 -3.92 -2.87 14.55
CA PRO A 254 -3.64 -1.73 15.45
C PRO A 254 -2.62 -0.74 14.88
N THR A 255 -1.76 -1.16 13.94
CA THR A 255 -0.78 -0.27 13.33
C THR A 255 -1.36 0.61 12.21
N LEU A 256 -2.62 0.40 11.79
CA LEU A 256 -3.38 1.36 10.98
C LEU A 256 -3.60 2.67 11.73
N PHE A 257 -3.86 2.57 13.04
CA PHE A 257 -4.06 3.72 13.92
C PHE A 257 -3.13 3.62 15.14
N LYS A 258 -1.90 4.09 14.97
CA LYS A 258 -1.05 4.41 16.13
C LYS A 258 -1.34 5.82 16.60
N GLU A 259 -1.81 5.95 17.84
CA GLU A 259 -1.74 7.18 18.61
C GLU A 259 -0.27 7.45 18.89
N GLU A 260 0.47 8.05 17.94
CA GLU A 260 1.91 8.22 18.12
C GLU A 260 2.19 9.27 19.20
N HIS A 261 2.83 8.79 20.28
CA HIS A 261 3.52 9.58 21.29
C HIS A 261 4.90 10.09 20.82
N GLU A 262 5.34 9.83 19.58
CA GLU A 262 6.69 10.18 19.12
C GLU A 262 6.70 10.74 17.68
N GLU A 263 6.74 12.07 17.59
CA GLU A 263 7.34 13.00 16.61
C GLU A 263 7.19 12.82 15.08
N MET A 264 6.68 11.72 14.54
CA MET A 264 6.36 11.65 13.11
C MET A 264 4.93 12.14 12.89
N ASN A 265 4.76 13.11 11.99
CA ASN A 265 3.45 13.69 11.67
C ASN A 265 2.57 12.58 11.05
N THR A 266 1.78 11.89 11.86
CA THR A 266 0.93 10.73 11.49
C THR A 266 0.08 10.98 10.23
N ARG A 267 -0.26 12.24 9.96
CA ARG A 267 -0.96 12.68 8.75
C ARG A 267 -0.17 12.53 7.46
N GLN A 268 1.16 12.54 7.53
CA GLN A 268 2.05 12.37 6.38
C GLN A 268 2.29 10.90 6.02
N ARG A 269 1.97 9.99 6.96
CA ARG A 269 2.11 8.55 6.75
C ARG A 269 1.08 8.01 5.75
N HIS A 270 -0.11 8.61 5.76
CA HIS A 270 -1.22 8.19 4.91
C HIS A 270 -1.24 9.00 3.63
N GLU A 271 -1.50 8.31 2.53
CA GLU A 271 -1.58 8.94 1.22
C GLU A 271 -3.01 9.46 1.01
N ILE A 272 -3.15 10.74 0.65
CA ILE A 272 -4.42 11.36 0.26
C ILE A 272 -4.19 12.16 -1.02
N THR A 273 -5.00 11.89 -2.05
CA THR A 273 -4.84 12.48 -3.38
C THR A 273 -6.19 12.81 -4.01
N TYR A 274 -6.22 13.78 -4.92
CA TYR A 274 -7.29 13.82 -5.92
C TYR A 274 -6.83 13.08 -7.17
N ASN A 275 -7.74 12.28 -7.71
CA ASN A 275 -7.61 11.61 -8.98
C ASN A 275 -8.54 12.27 -10.01
N TRP A 276 -8.00 12.56 -11.18
CA TRP A 276 -8.69 13.21 -12.28
C TRP A 276 -8.53 12.38 -13.56
N TYR A 277 -9.65 11.97 -14.13
CA TYR A 277 -9.72 11.22 -15.38
C TYR A 277 -10.50 12.02 -16.40
N GLU A 278 -9.83 12.39 -17.50
CA GLU A 278 -10.47 12.95 -18.68
C GLU A 278 -11.26 11.88 -19.45
N PRO A 279 -12.19 12.27 -20.34
CA PRO A 279 -12.80 11.35 -21.31
C PRO A 279 -11.75 10.55 -22.09
N GLY A 280 -11.91 9.22 -22.11
CA GLY A 280 -10.98 8.25 -22.69
C GLY A 280 -9.92 7.72 -21.71
N ALA A 281 -9.75 8.34 -20.54
CA ALA A 281 -8.80 7.86 -19.54
C ALA A 281 -9.31 6.60 -18.84
N LYS A 282 -8.38 5.71 -18.48
CA LYS A 282 -8.64 4.46 -17.75
C LYS A 282 -7.42 4.03 -16.95
N LEU A 283 -7.60 3.06 -16.07
CA LEU A 283 -6.51 2.43 -15.33
C LEU A 283 -6.63 0.92 -15.46
N GLY A 284 -5.56 0.26 -15.89
CA GLY A 284 -5.52 -1.19 -16.04
C GLY A 284 -5.74 -1.95 -14.73
N ARG A 285 -5.92 -3.26 -14.84
CA ARG A 285 -6.07 -4.14 -13.68
C ARG A 285 -4.79 -4.16 -12.86
N HIS A 286 -4.91 -3.95 -11.56
CA HIS A 286 -3.78 -3.92 -10.63
C HIS A 286 -4.24 -4.26 -9.21
N LEU A 287 -3.24 -4.37 -8.33
CA LEU A 287 -3.38 -4.31 -6.88
C LEU A 287 -2.72 -3.03 -6.41
N ASP A 288 -3.20 -2.52 -5.29
CA ASP A 288 -2.63 -1.31 -4.70
C ASP A 288 -1.45 -1.58 -3.79
N GLU A 289 -1.33 -2.82 -3.31
CA GLU A 289 -0.20 -3.28 -2.53
C GLU A 289 0.29 -4.68 -2.90
N HIS A 290 1.60 -4.89 -2.77
CA HIS A 290 2.28 -6.16 -2.93
C HIS A 290 3.19 -6.42 -1.72
N HIS A 291 3.52 -7.68 -1.47
CA HIS A 291 4.55 -8.04 -0.49
C HIS A 291 5.89 -7.34 -0.83
N GLU A 292 6.60 -6.89 0.20
CA GLU A 292 7.84 -6.11 0.13
C GLU A 292 8.92 -6.84 -0.67
N GLU A 293 9.15 -8.13 -0.44
CA GLU A 293 10.04 -8.97 -1.24
C GLU A 293 9.73 -8.94 -2.75
N MET A 294 8.48 -8.71 -3.14
CA MET A 294 8.07 -8.68 -4.55
C MET A 294 8.32 -7.33 -5.23
N LYS A 295 8.62 -6.29 -4.44
CA LYS A 295 8.92 -4.94 -4.95
C LYS A 295 10.42 -4.73 -5.26
N GLY A 296 11.23 -5.78 -5.14
CA GLY A 296 12.68 -5.71 -5.30
C GLY A 296 13.36 -4.87 -4.22
N PRO A 297 14.53 -4.27 -4.49
CA PRO A 297 15.33 -3.57 -3.48
C PRO A 297 14.62 -2.40 -2.76
N LYS A 298 13.54 -1.87 -3.34
CA LYS A 298 12.79 -0.74 -2.79
C LYS A 298 11.67 -1.17 -1.83
N GLY A 299 11.29 -2.45 -1.82
CA GLY A 299 10.14 -2.93 -1.05
C GLY A 299 10.27 -2.69 0.44
N TRP A 300 11.49 -2.81 0.96
CA TRP A 300 11.83 -2.65 2.37
C TRP A 300 12.34 -1.27 2.74
N MET A 301 12.35 -0.31 1.80
CA MET A 301 12.83 1.05 2.08
C MET A 301 11.84 1.87 2.92
N LEU A 302 10.55 1.55 2.86
CA LEU A 302 9.52 2.29 3.56
C LEU A 302 9.13 1.53 4.85
N PRO A 303 9.04 2.22 6.01
CA PRO A 303 8.67 1.59 7.28
C PRO A 303 7.18 1.22 7.35
N THR A 304 6.42 1.56 6.31
CA THR A 304 4.97 1.38 6.25
C THR A 304 4.57 0.91 4.86
N ARG A 305 3.39 0.30 4.78
CA ARG A 305 2.80 -0.23 3.56
C ARG A 305 1.30 0.02 3.53
N ARG A 306 0.72 -0.01 2.34
CA ARG A 306 -0.70 0.23 2.14
C ARG A 306 -1.50 -0.99 2.61
N SER A 307 -2.47 -0.77 3.49
CA SER A 307 -3.27 -1.84 4.10
C SER A 307 -4.73 -1.76 3.66
N VAL A 308 -5.32 -0.57 3.69
CA VAL A 308 -6.69 -0.32 3.23
C VAL A 308 -6.68 0.76 2.17
N THR A 309 -7.29 0.48 1.02
CA THR A 309 -7.56 1.45 -0.03
C THR A 309 -8.93 2.06 0.18
N TRP A 310 -9.03 3.36 -0.03
CA TRP A 310 -10.30 4.06 0.01
C TRP A 310 -10.45 5.04 -1.17
N LEU A 311 -11.69 5.17 -1.66
CA LEU A 311 -12.07 6.15 -2.68
C LEU A 311 -13.34 6.88 -2.24
N VAL A 312 -13.39 8.19 -2.40
CA VAL A 312 -14.60 9.00 -2.23
C VAL A 312 -14.88 9.75 -3.52
N TYR A 313 -16.01 9.45 -4.14
CA TYR A 313 -16.37 10.03 -5.43
C TYR A 313 -17.01 11.42 -5.31
N LEU A 314 -16.77 12.26 -6.31
CA LEU A 314 -17.20 13.67 -6.34
C LEU A 314 -18.03 14.02 -7.58
N ASN A 315 -18.64 13.02 -8.24
CA ASN A 315 -19.32 13.21 -9.53
C ASN A 315 -20.83 13.20 -9.38
N ASP A 316 -21.44 14.38 -9.41
CA ASP A 316 -22.89 14.52 -9.32
C ASP A 316 -23.58 13.84 -10.50
N HIS A 317 -24.69 13.15 -10.23
CA HIS A 317 -25.56 12.54 -11.25
C HIS A 317 -24.81 11.70 -12.29
N TRP A 318 -23.82 10.90 -11.87
CA TRP A 318 -23.07 10.00 -12.77
C TRP A 318 -23.93 8.85 -13.27
N ASN A 319 -23.95 8.66 -14.58
CA ASN A 319 -24.73 7.63 -15.24
C ASN A 319 -23.83 6.49 -15.75
N GLU A 320 -24.42 5.31 -15.94
CA GLU A 320 -23.69 4.12 -16.40
C GLU A 320 -23.03 4.30 -17.77
N ASP A 321 -23.67 5.03 -18.69
CA ASP A 321 -23.19 5.31 -20.04
C ASP A 321 -21.97 6.24 -20.09
N GLU A 322 -21.69 6.95 -18.98
CA GLU A 322 -20.50 7.79 -18.84
C GLU A 322 -19.23 6.99 -18.51
N GLY A 323 -19.35 5.68 -18.26
CA GLY A 323 -18.24 4.79 -18.01
C GLY A 323 -17.53 5.11 -16.70
N GLY A 324 -16.21 4.92 -16.64
CA GLY A 324 -15.41 5.31 -15.48
C GLY A 324 -15.66 4.50 -14.20
N ALA A 325 -16.46 3.43 -14.25
CA ALA A 325 -16.72 2.58 -13.09
C ALA A 325 -15.41 1.98 -12.54
N LEU A 326 -15.31 1.88 -11.22
CA LEU A 326 -14.30 1.04 -10.59
C LEU A 326 -14.78 -0.41 -10.69
N ARG A 327 -14.10 -1.19 -11.50
CA ARG A 327 -14.38 -2.62 -11.65
C ARG A 327 -13.51 -3.39 -10.67
N CYS A 328 -14.14 -4.03 -9.71
CA CYS A 328 -13.51 -4.85 -8.70
C CYS A 328 -13.69 -6.33 -9.04
N PHE A 329 -12.72 -7.14 -8.63
CA PHE A 329 -12.74 -8.59 -8.78
C PHE A 329 -12.68 -9.25 -7.39
N PRO A 330 -13.73 -9.08 -6.55
CA PRO A 330 -13.80 -9.72 -5.26
C PRO A 330 -13.93 -11.24 -5.40
N ARG A 331 -13.77 -11.93 -4.28
CA ARG A 331 -14.10 -13.35 -4.16
C ARG A 331 -15.60 -13.54 -4.29
N SER A 332 -16.03 -14.72 -4.73
CA SER A 332 -17.45 -15.06 -4.72
C SER A 332 -17.97 -15.14 -3.28
N GLU A 333 -19.26 -14.84 -3.06
CA GLU A 333 -19.88 -15.02 -1.74
C GLU A 333 -19.69 -16.44 -1.21
N ALA A 334 -19.82 -17.45 -2.08
CA ALA A 334 -19.56 -18.84 -1.72
C ALA A 334 -18.13 -19.05 -1.19
N GLN A 335 -17.10 -18.51 -1.87
CA GLN A 335 -15.71 -18.56 -1.40
C GLN A 335 -15.54 -17.83 -0.06
N MET A 336 -16.15 -16.66 0.08
CA MET A 336 -16.10 -15.87 1.30
C MET A 336 -16.83 -16.56 2.47
N ASP A 337 -17.85 -17.37 2.22
CA ASP A 337 -18.63 -18.10 3.22
C ASP A 337 -17.94 -19.38 3.71
N LEU A 338 -17.17 -20.06 2.85
CA LEU A 338 -16.49 -21.33 3.18
C LEU A 338 -15.62 -21.22 4.44
N ASN A 339 -15.00 -20.05 4.65
CA ASN A 339 -14.13 -19.80 5.80
C ASN A 339 -14.75 -18.91 6.87
N GLY A 340 -16.00 -18.47 6.68
CA GLY A 340 -16.66 -17.49 7.55
C GLY A 340 -15.80 -16.25 7.80
N ASP A 341 -15.91 -15.70 9.02
CA ASP A 341 -15.17 -14.49 9.43
C ASP A 341 -13.75 -14.79 9.91
N ALA A 342 -13.34 -16.04 9.77
CA ALA A 342 -12.13 -16.58 10.36
C ALA A 342 -10.89 -16.43 9.45
N ALA A 343 -11.08 -16.41 8.13
CA ALA A 343 -9.99 -16.17 7.18
C ALA A 343 -9.84 -14.67 6.92
N GLN A 344 -9.07 -13.99 7.78
CA GLN A 344 -8.62 -12.63 7.50
C GLN A 344 -7.77 -12.61 6.23
N VAL A 345 -8.15 -11.79 5.26
CA VAL A 345 -7.40 -11.63 4.01
C VAL A 345 -6.37 -10.49 4.11
N GLY A 346 -5.50 -10.40 3.12
CA GLY A 346 -4.58 -9.29 2.92
C GLY A 346 -3.32 -9.37 3.78
N ALA A 347 -3.47 -9.40 5.11
CA ALA A 347 -2.35 -9.45 6.05
C ALA A 347 -2.67 -10.32 7.29
N GLN A 348 -1.67 -11.09 7.74
CA GLN A 348 -1.73 -11.94 8.93
C GLN A 348 -0.39 -11.89 9.67
N ASP A 349 -0.38 -11.49 10.94
CA ASP A 349 0.84 -11.28 11.75
C ASP A 349 1.93 -10.47 11.01
N GLY A 350 1.50 -9.50 10.18
CA GLY A 350 2.38 -8.69 9.36
C GLY A 350 2.88 -9.36 8.05
N ASN A 351 2.59 -10.63 7.80
CA ASN A 351 2.89 -11.27 6.52
C ASN A 351 1.80 -10.92 5.53
N LEU A 352 2.18 -10.60 4.28
CA LEU A 352 1.21 -10.26 3.24
C LEU A 352 0.78 -11.51 2.46
N GLN A 353 -0.47 -11.47 2.04
CA GLN A 353 -1.06 -12.48 1.20
C GLN A 353 -0.43 -12.46 -0.20
N VAL A 354 -0.15 -13.63 -0.76
CA VAL A 354 0.42 -13.81 -2.10
C VAL A 354 -0.41 -14.71 -3.02
N GLY A 355 -1.44 -15.37 -2.48
CA GLY A 355 -2.31 -16.21 -3.27
C GLY A 355 -3.45 -16.81 -2.48
N TRP A 356 -4.06 -17.83 -3.08
CA TRP A 356 -5.15 -18.62 -2.54
C TRP A 356 -4.91 -20.11 -2.81
N VAL A 357 -5.50 -20.98 -2.00
CA VAL A 357 -5.64 -22.42 -2.28
C VAL A 357 -7.10 -22.85 -2.10
N ASN A 358 -7.41 -24.11 -2.41
CA ASN A 358 -8.74 -24.70 -2.26
C ASN A 358 -9.82 -23.92 -3.02
N GLY A 359 -9.54 -23.57 -4.27
CA GLY A 359 -10.49 -22.88 -5.15
C GLY A 359 -10.81 -21.45 -4.70
N GLY A 360 -9.85 -20.74 -4.11
CA GLY A 360 -10.03 -19.36 -3.65
C GLY A 360 -10.59 -19.23 -2.23
N ALA A 361 -10.75 -20.33 -1.50
CA ALA A 361 -11.22 -20.32 -0.12
C ALA A 361 -10.15 -19.79 0.83
N ASP A 362 -8.96 -20.38 0.82
CA ASP A 362 -7.95 -20.16 1.84
C ASP A 362 -6.87 -19.18 1.39
N PRO A 363 -6.62 -18.08 2.13
CA PRO A 363 -5.52 -17.18 1.81
C PRO A 363 -4.17 -17.85 2.08
N VAL A 364 -3.21 -17.61 1.18
CA VAL A 364 -1.81 -18.02 1.33
C VAL A 364 -0.94 -16.79 1.58
N PHE A 365 -0.16 -16.85 2.66
CA PHE A 365 0.72 -15.78 3.09
C PHE A 365 2.18 -16.16 2.86
N LEU A 366 3.03 -15.16 2.65
CA LEU A 366 4.48 -15.34 2.55
C LEU A 366 5.14 -14.93 3.88
N ASP A 367 5.67 -15.92 4.60
CA ASP A 367 6.45 -15.72 5.83
C ASP A 367 7.92 -15.56 5.47
N CYS A 368 8.45 -14.35 5.56
CA CYS A 368 9.88 -14.06 5.31
C CYS A 368 10.74 -14.08 6.58
N PHE A 369 10.17 -14.47 7.72
CA PHE A 369 10.74 -14.23 9.05
C PHE A 369 11.04 -15.52 9.80
N ARG A 370 11.41 -16.56 9.06
CA ARG A 370 11.67 -17.87 9.62
C ARG A 370 13.06 -17.96 10.23
N PRO A 371 13.28 -18.79 11.26
CA PRO A 371 14.60 -18.98 11.88
C PRO A 371 15.74 -19.36 10.91
N SER A 372 15.40 -19.92 9.74
CA SER A 372 16.34 -20.23 8.66
C SER A 372 16.92 -18.99 7.94
N GLY A 373 16.28 -17.82 8.09
CA GLY A 373 16.55 -16.62 7.31
C GLY A 373 15.99 -16.68 5.88
N MET A 374 15.20 -17.70 5.55
CA MET A 374 14.53 -17.90 4.27
C MET A 374 13.01 -17.74 4.42
N ALA A 375 12.28 -17.74 3.31
CA ALA A 375 10.83 -17.59 3.30
C ALA A 375 10.10 -18.95 3.21
N ALA A 376 8.83 -18.96 3.62
CA ALA A 376 7.91 -20.07 3.33
C ALA A 376 6.49 -19.56 3.08
N LEU A 377 5.70 -20.36 2.38
CA LEU A 377 4.27 -20.12 2.18
C LEU A 377 3.50 -20.87 3.27
N TYR A 378 2.44 -20.26 3.78
CA TYR A 378 1.56 -20.90 4.76
C TYR A 378 0.11 -20.46 4.59
N GLN A 379 -0.79 -21.27 5.16
CA GLN A 379 -2.19 -20.92 5.37
C GLN A 379 -2.55 -21.06 6.85
N LEU A 380 -3.66 -20.46 7.25
CA LEU A 380 -4.29 -20.76 8.54
C LEU A 380 -5.26 -21.93 8.39
N VAL A 381 -5.18 -22.91 9.28
CA VAL A 381 -6.12 -24.03 9.36
C VAL A 381 -6.86 -23.94 10.69
N ARG A 382 -8.18 -24.11 10.64
CA ARG A 382 -8.99 -24.14 11.85
C ARG A 382 -8.71 -25.41 12.65
N VAL A 383 -8.39 -25.26 13.92
CA VAL A 383 -8.22 -26.38 14.85
C VAL A 383 -9.54 -26.59 15.58
N SER A 384 -10.03 -27.83 15.60
CA SER A 384 -11.23 -28.18 16.36
C SER A 384 -11.02 -27.85 17.84
N ALA A 385 -11.99 -27.18 18.45
CA ALA A 385 -12.00 -26.97 19.89
C ALA A 385 -11.94 -28.34 20.59
N GLU A 386 -10.87 -28.60 21.35
CA GLU A 386 -10.92 -29.62 22.40
C GLU A 386 -11.97 -29.20 23.43
N GLU A 387 -12.61 -30.15 24.12
CA GLU A 387 -13.61 -29.83 25.15
C GLU A 387 -13.07 -28.77 26.14
N GLY A 388 -13.68 -27.58 26.12
CA GLY A 388 -13.32 -26.47 26.99
C GLY A 388 -12.28 -25.47 26.46
N LYS A 389 -11.77 -25.60 25.23
CA LYS A 389 -10.90 -24.61 24.59
C LYS A 389 -11.61 -23.87 23.46
N GLU A 390 -11.31 -22.58 23.28
CA GLU A 390 -11.81 -21.82 22.14
C GLU A 390 -11.24 -22.35 20.82
N SER A 391 -12.02 -22.29 19.75
CA SER A 391 -11.53 -22.67 18.42
C SER A 391 -10.46 -21.68 17.97
N GLY A 392 -9.27 -22.18 17.65
CA GLY A 392 -8.14 -21.39 17.18
C GLY A 392 -7.75 -21.67 15.73
N PHE A 393 -6.70 -20.99 15.30
CA PHE A 393 -6.04 -21.22 14.01
C PHE A 393 -4.60 -21.67 14.23
N GLU A 394 -4.17 -22.63 13.43
CA GLU A 394 -2.77 -23.06 13.37
C GLU A 394 -2.20 -22.74 11.98
N ARG A 395 -0.93 -22.34 11.94
CA ARG A 395 -0.22 -22.15 10.67
C ARG A 395 0.17 -23.51 10.08
N ARG A 396 -0.34 -23.83 8.90
CA ARG A 396 0.12 -24.96 8.09
C ARG A 396 1.09 -24.46 7.04
N ILE A 397 2.35 -24.90 7.12
CA ILE A 397 3.35 -24.63 6.09
C ILE A 397 2.96 -25.36 4.81
N LEU A 398 2.88 -24.60 3.72
CA LEU A 398 2.53 -25.07 2.38
C LEU A 398 3.75 -25.23 1.49
N SER A 399 4.92 -24.77 1.91
CA SER A 399 6.16 -24.96 1.15
C SER A 399 6.79 -26.32 1.42
N VAL A 400 7.42 -26.89 0.40
CA VAL A 400 8.21 -28.14 0.50
C VAL A 400 9.43 -27.93 1.41
N GLU A 401 10.07 -26.78 1.26
CA GLU A 401 11.20 -26.33 2.05
C GLU A 401 11.21 -24.80 2.11
N ASP A 402 12.02 -24.25 3.02
CA ASP A 402 12.24 -22.81 3.07
C ASP A 402 13.04 -22.38 1.82
N PHE A 403 12.71 -21.22 1.24
CA PHE A 403 13.29 -20.76 -0.02
C PHE A 403 13.69 -19.29 0.01
N ASP A 404 14.69 -18.93 -0.78
CA ASP A 404 15.01 -17.54 -1.08
C ASP A 404 13.98 -16.98 -2.06
N VAL A 405 13.34 -15.86 -1.72
CA VAL A 405 12.44 -15.18 -2.65
C VAL A 405 13.25 -14.64 -3.83
N PRO A 406 12.98 -15.10 -5.08
CA PRO A 406 13.75 -14.66 -6.24
C PRO A 406 13.62 -13.16 -6.45
N SER A 407 14.75 -12.49 -6.73
CA SER A 407 14.75 -11.05 -7.03
C SER A 407 14.17 -10.72 -8.41
N MET A 408 13.90 -11.72 -9.25
CA MET A 408 13.34 -11.55 -10.58
C MET A 408 11.80 -11.60 -10.50
N GLN A 409 11.17 -10.56 -11.04
CA GLN A 409 9.71 -10.47 -11.19
C GLN A 409 9.30 -10.85 -12.61
N PRO A 410 8.16 -11.53 -12.82
CA PRO A 410 7.27 -12.09 -11.81
C PRO A 410 7.90 -13.28 -11.05
N ILE A 411 7.53 -13.45 -9.78
CA ILE A 411 7.84 -14.67 -9.01
C ILE A 411 6.73 -15.69 -9.27
N GLU A 412 7.12 -16.94 -9.54
CA GLU A 412 6.20 -18.08 -9.61
C GLU A 412 6.31 -18.87 -8.29
N PHE A 413 5.25 -18.88 -7.48
CA PHE A 413 5.27 -19.57 -6.18
C PHE A 413 4.97 -21.08 -6.26
N ALA A 414 4.33 -21.54 -7.35
CA ALA A 414 3.92 -22.94 -7.52
C ALA A 414 5.06 -23.98 -7.33
N PRO A 415 6.30 -23.74 -7.80
CA PRO A 415 7.41 -24.69 -7.58
C PRO A 415 7.78 -24.91 -6.12
N PHE A 416 7.54 -23.93 -5.24
CA PHE A 416 7.88 -24.03 -3.81
C PHE A 416 6.80 -24.74 -2.99
N LEU A 417 5.60 -24.92 -3.54
CA LEU A 417 4.46 -25.51 -2.84
C LEU A 417 4.51 -27.03 -2.78
N LEU A 418 3.95 -27.58 -1.69
CA LEU A 418 3.67 -29.00 -1.52
C LEU A 418 2.83 -29.52 -2.71
N PRO A 419 3.11 -30.74 -3.21
CA PRO A 419 2.39 -31.28 -4.37
C PRO A 419 0.86 -31.28 -4.20
N GLU A 420 0.36 -31.52 -2.99
CA GLU A 420 -1.08 -31.60 -2.68
C GLU A 420 -1.85 -30.28 -2.81
N VAL A 421 -1.18 -29.13 -2.72
CA VAL A 421 -1.85 -27.81 -2.84
C VAL A 421 -1.50 -27.08 -4.13
N ARG A 422 -0.43 -27.50 -4.81
CA ARG A 422 0.12 -26.85 -6.00
C ARG A 422 -0.93 -26.62 -7.09
N ASP A 423 -1.75 -27.63 -7.37
CA ASP A 423 -2.74 -27.58 -8.46
C ASP A 423 -3.96 -26.70 -8.12
N THR A 424 -4.15 -26.40 -6.83
CA THR A 424 -5.24 -25.51 -6.36
C THR A 424 -4.76 -24.10 -6.07
N PHE A 425 -3.44 -23.86 -6.14
CA PHE A 425 -2.86 -22.57 -5.82
C PHE A 425 -3.12 -21.56 -6.93
N THR A 426 -3.72 -20.44 -6.55
CA THR A 426 -3.95 -19.30 -7.42
C THR A 426 -3.18 -18.11 -6.87
N GLN A 427 -2.13 -17.71 -7.56
CA GLN A 427 -1.33 -16.56 -7.19
C GLN A 427 -2.13 -15.26 -7.37
N ILE A 428 -2.24 -14.46 -6.32
CA ILE A 428 -2.67 -13.07 -6.44
C ILE A 428 -1.57 -12.37 -7.21
N SER A 429 -1.91 -11.84 -8.39
CA SER A 429 -0.91 -11.36 -9.33
C SER A 429 0.16 -10.48 -8.68
N THR A 430 1.41 -10.84 -8.94
CA THR A 430 2.60 -10.25 -8.33
C THR A 430 3.28 -9.25 -9.26
N SER A 431 2.78 -9.08 -10.48
CA SER A 431 3.43 -8.31 -11.53
C SER A 431 2.54 -7.21 -12.09
N ARG A 432 3.10 -5.99 -12.13
CA ARG A 432 2.56 -4.86 -12.89
C ARG A 432 2.47 -5.15 -14.40
N LEU A 433 3.20 -6.15 -14.88
CA LEU A 433 3.24 -6.61 -16.27
C LEU A 433 2.70 -8.03 -16.41
N ASP A 434 1.84 -8.48 -15.49
CA ASP A 434 1.20 -9.77 -15.61
C ASP A 434 0.49 -9.84 -16.98
N PRO A 435 0.86 -10.76 -17.88
CA PRO A 435 0.24 -10.86 -19.21
C PRO A 435 -1.28 -11.03 -19.11
N ARG A 436 -1.76 -11.67 -18.02
CA ARG A 436 -3.18 -11.82 -17.68
C ARG A 436 -3.89 -10.47 -17.50
N PHE A 437 -3.15 -9.40 -17.22
CA PHE A 437 -3.65 -8.04 -17.06
C PHE A 437 -3.25 -7.09 -18.19
N ALA A 438 -2.13 -7.37 -18.86
CA ALA A 438 -1.55 -6.49 -19.88
C ALA A 438 -2.13 -6.71 -21.28
N GLY A 439 -2.77 -7.85 -21.58
CA GLY A 439 -3.16 -8.21 -22.94
C GLY A 439 -4.57 -8.79 -23.09
N SER A 440 -5.61 -7.96 -23.14
CA SER A 440 -6.91 -8.37 -23.71
C SER A 440 -7.09 -7.97 -25.18
N SER A 441 -6.04 -7.48 -25.85
CA SER A 441 -6.12 -7.00 -27.25
C SER A 441 -5.37 -7.85 -28.29
N SER A 442 -4.69 -8.92 -27.90
CA SER A 442 -3.99 -9.80 -28.85
C SER A 442 -4.81 -11.05 -29.17
N SER A 443 -5.51 -11.02 -30.30
CA SER A 443 -6.13 -12.17 -30.96
C SER A 443 -5.08 -13.15 -31.50
N SER A 444 -4.28 -13.76 -30.63
CA SER A 444 -3.38 -14.86 -30.99
C SER A 444 -4.01 -16.19 -30.59
N PRO A 445 -4.33 -17.08 -31.54
CA PRO A 445 -4.64 -18.46 -31.21
C PRO A 445 -3.31 -19.20 -30.98
N LEU A 446 -3.16 -19.92 -29.86
CA LEU A 446 -2.18 -21.01 -29.57
C LEU A 446 -1.44 -20.87 -28.22
N SER A 447 -2.09 -21.30 -27.14
CA SER A 447 -1.62 -22.34 -26.19
C SER A 447 -2.64 -22.45 -25.05
N SER A 448 -3.29 -23.61 -24.91
CA SER A 448 -4.51 -23.83 -24.11
C SER A 448 -4.32 -23.97 -22.59
N ASP A 449 -3.10 -23.83 -22.06
CA ASP A 449 -2.79 -24.33 -20.71
C ASP A 449 -2.36 -23.23 -19.72
N SER A 450 -2.35 -21.95 -20.12
CA SER A 450 -2.33 -20.88 -19.14
C SER A 450 -3.74 -20.73 -18.58
N ILE A 451 -3.91 -21.09 -17.32
CA ILE A 451 -5.03 -20.66 -16.48
C ILE A 451 -4.89 -19.14 -16.34
N ASP A 452 -5.23 -18.43 -17.41
CA ASP A 452 -5.74 -17.08 -17.30
C ASP A 452 -6.78 -17.14 -16.19
N PHE A 453 -6.77 -16.15 -15.31
CA PHE A 453 -7.86 -15.98 -14.36
C PHE A 453 -9.09 -15.77 -15.24
N ASP A 454 -9.78 -16.86 -15.58
CA ASP A 454 -10.90 -16.85 -16.48
C ASP A 454 -11.96 -16.04 -15.75
N CYS A 455 -12.02 -14.76 -16.09
CA CYS A 455 -13.07 -13.87 -15.66
C CYS A 455 -14.40 -14.27 -16.30
N SER A 456 -14.53 -15.47 -16.90
CA SER A 456 -15.79 -16.11 -17.24
C SER A 456 -16.78 -16.17 -16.08
N ASP A 457 -16.29 -16.13 -14.83
CA ASP A 457 -17.14 -15.83 -13.68
C ASP A 457 -17.49 -14.33 -13.62
N GLU A 458 -18.08 -13.82 -14.70
CA GLU A 458 -18.75 -12.50 -14.78
C GLU A 458 -19.69 -12.28 -13.58
N SER A 459 -20.16 -13.36 -12.95
CA SER A 459 -20.99 -13.32 -11.74
C SER A 459 -20.35 -12.67 -10.52
N THR A 460 -19.01 -12.58 -10.42
CA THR A 460 -18.34 -11.96 -9.27
C THR A 460 -17.82 -10.56 -9.56
N ILE A 461 -17.89 -10.10 -10.81
CA ILE A 461 -17.42 -8.77 -11.20
C ILE A 461 -18.36 -7.72 -10.60
N LEU A 462 -17.77 -6.77 -9.89
CA LEU A 462 -18.50 -5.66 -9.26
C LEU A 462 -18.08 -4.34 -9.88
N ASP A 463 -18.97 -3.71 -10.64
CA ASP A 463 -18.79 -2.36 -11.15
C ASP A 463 -19.40 -1.35 -10.16
N VAL A 464 -18.55 -0.47 -9.60
CA VAL A 464 -18.99 0.62 -8.71
C VAL A 464 -18.99 1.93 -9.48
N LEU A 465 -20.18 2.52 -9.64
CA LEU A 465 -20.33 3.81 -10.28
C LEU A 465 -19.69 4.93 -9.44
N PRO A 466 -19.02 5.91 -10.07
CA PRO A 466 -18.33 6.96 -9.37
C PRO A 466 -19.27 8.09 -8.91
N THR A 467 -20.39 7.74 -8.28
CA THR A 467 -21.44 8.67 -7.84
C THR A 467 -21.01 9.48 -6.63
N ALA A 468 -21.20 10.80 -6.68
CA ALA A 468 -20.85 11.73 -5.61
C ALA A 468 -21.27 11.26 -4.21
N GLY A 469 -20.35 11.40 -3.25
CA GLY A 469 -20.57 11.04 -1.85
C GLY A 469 -20.40 9.57 -1.52
N THR A 470 -20.18 8.71 -2.52
CA THR A 470 -19.96 7.28 -2.30
C THR A 470 -18.53 7.03 -1.83
N LEU A 471 -18.39 6.39 -0.67
CA LEU A 471 -17.13 5.83 -0.18
C LEU A 471 -17.01 4.37 -0.62
N VAL A 472 -15.85 4.00 -1.13
CA VAL A 472 -15.48 2.61 -1.45
C VAL A 472 -14.26 2.23 -0.63
N LEU A 473 -14.30 1.08 0.02
CA LEU A 473 -13.24 0.55 0.88
C LEU A 473 -12.93 -0.90 0.53
N PHE A 474 -11.65 -1.24 0.48
CA PHE A 474 -11.18 -2.61 0.32
C PHE A 474 -9.74 -2.76 0.80
N ASP A 475 -9.34 -4.01 1.03
CA ASP A 475 -7.97 -4.36 1.40
C ASP A 475 -7.02 -4.23 0.19
N SER A 476 -5.92 -3.50 0.38
CA SER A 476 -5.02 -3.11 -0.71
C SER A 476 -4.26 -4.28 -1.35
N VAL A 477 -4.14 -5.40 -0.64
CA VAL A 477 -3.34 -6.57 -1.05
C VAL A 477 -4.21 -7.62 -1.75
N SER A 478 -5.47 -7.76 -1.32
CA SER A 478 -6.31 -8.89 -1.72
C SER A 478 -7.31 -8.60 -2.85
N LEU A 479 -7.58 -7.33 -3.18
CA LEU A 479 -8.59 -6.98 -4.19
C LEU A 479 -7.99 -6.44 -5.51
N PRO A 480 -7.88 -7.29 -6.55
CA PRO A 480 -7.61 -6.80 -7.89
C PRO A 480 -8.75 -5.89 -8.37
N HIS A 481 -8.40 -4.80 -9.03
CA HIS A 481 -9.38 -3.86 -9.56
C HIS A 481 -8.82 -3.06 -10.74
N LEU A 482 -9.70 -2.41 -11.50
CA LEU A 482 -9.38 -1.51 -12.61
C LEU A 482 -10.35 -0.33 -12.65
N VAL A 483 -9.97 0.75 -13.33
CA VAL A 483 -10.90 1.84 -13.64
C VAL A 483 -11.27 1.74 -15.11
N ARG A 484 -12.55 1.51 -15.39
CA ARG A 484 -13.08 1.45 -16.76
C ARG A 484 -12.88 2.79 -17.45
N GLU A 485 -12.86 2.75 -18.77
CA GLU A 485 -12.75 3.96 -19.58
C GLU A 485 -13.87 4.95 -19.30
N VAL A 486 -13.52 6.22 -19.12
CA VAL A 486 -14.50 7.31 -19.03
C VAL A 486 -15.03 7.59 -20.44
N THR A 487 -16.22 7.09 -20.76
CA THR A 487 -16.86 7.24 -22.07
C THR A 487 -17.71 8.50 -22.17
N GLY A 488 -18.05 9.10 -21.02
CA GLY A 488 -18.80 10.35 -20.93
C GLY A 488 -18.01 11.56 -21.45
N LYS A 489 -18.68 12.72 -21.49
CA LYS A 489 -18.10 13.98 -21.97
C LYS A 489 -17.44 14.83 -20.88
N ARG A 490 -17.56 14.41 -19.61
CA ARG A 490 -17.08 15.13 -18.44
C ARG A 490 -16.11 14.28 -17.64
N GLN A 491 -15.35 14.95 -16.78
CA GLN A 491 -14.26 14.34 -16.03
C GLN A 491 -14.78 13.54 -14.84
N ARG A 492 -14.11 12.43 -14.56
CA ARG A 492 -14.30 11.62 -13.35
C ARG A 492 -13.31 12.05 -12.30
N ILE A 493 -13.83 12.52 -11.17
CA ILE A 493 -13.08 13.06 -10.02
C ILE A 493 -13.32 12.17 -8.81
N ALA A 494 -12.25 11.84 -8.09
CA ALA A 494 -12.32 11.16 -6.79
C ALA A 494 -11.25 11.69 -5.85
N ALA A 495 -11.54 11.76 -4.56
CA ALA A 495 -10.48 11.68 -3.55
C ALA A 495 -10.13 10.20 -3.38
N THR A 496 -8.85 9.88 -3.29
CA THR A 496 -8.37 8.50 -3.13
C THR A 496 -7.15 8.49 -2.26
N GLY A 497 -7.00 7.43 -1.50
CA GLY A 497 -5.83 7.26 -0.67
C GLY A 497 -5.71 5.88 -0.09
N TRP A 498 -4.67 5.76 0.72
CA TRP A 498 -4.30 4.51 1.36
C TRP A 498 -4.04 4.76 2.83
N PHE A 499 -4.70 3.96 3.68
CA PHE A 499 -4.28 3.82 5.06
C PHE A 499 -3.12 2.84 5.12
N HIS A 500 -2.10 3.25 5.86
CA HIS A 500 -0.85 2.52 5.95
C HIS A 500 -0.78 1.83 7.30
N GLU A 501 -0.32 0.60 7.29
CA GLU A 501 0.07 -0.14 8.49
C GLU A 501 1.58 -0.26 8.53
N ASP A 502 2.13 -0.67 9.67
CA ASP A 502 3.58 -0.87 9.76
C ASP A 502 3.96 -2.06 8.88
N SER A 503 5.03 -1.89 8.12
CA SER A 503 5.74 -3.06 7.62
C SER A 503 6.30 -3.81 8.83
N GLN A 504 6.51 -5.13 8.75
CA GLN A 504 7.07 -5.89 9.88
C GLN A 504 8.45 -5.37 10.37
N PHE A 505 9.07 -4.46 9.62
CA PHE A 505 10.23 -3.68 10.04
C PHE A 505 9.91 -2.20 10.23
N VAL A 506 10.21 -1.71 11.44
CA VAL A 506 10.77 -0.37 11.61
C VAL A 506 12.27 -0.60 11.79
N LEU A 507 13.07 -0.20 10.80
CA LEU A 507 14.51 -0.06 11.05
C LEU A 507 14.67 1.09 12.05
N GLU A 508 15.07 0.78 13.28
CA GLU A 508 15.68 1.79 14.14
C GLU A 508 17.00 2.20 13.45
N ILE A 509 16.99 3.35 12.76
CA ILE A 509 18.16 3.91 12.08
C ILE A 509 19.11 4.53 13.10
#